data_AF-A0A9P5E2X8-F1
#
_entry.id   AF-A0A9P5E2X8-F1
#
_cell.length_a   1.000
_cell.length_b   1.000
_cell.length_c   1.000
_cell.angle_alpha   90.00
_cell.angle_beta   90.00
_cell.angle_gamma   90.00
#
_symmetry.space_group_name_H-M   'P 1'
#
loop_
_entity.id
_entity.type
_entity.pdbx_description
1 polymer ?
#
loop_
_entity_poly.entity_id
_entity_poly.type
_entity_poly.pdbx_seq_one_letter_code
_entity_poly.pdbx_strand_id
1 'polypeptide(L)'
;MPYNYDNSDCPTDSLRDLTASITSSILEYRHINGRPFQQSKTTEYWYHYTLLLFDDKLHLAPIGKNPQEILDIGTGTGIWAIAIDDWKKLYSQAFTHVRPGGWVESLEIDIETHSENPKVEKEESHIFKKWCKLFFECGRKTGLTWEIARDGRQEEYMREAGFTDLFSKSWKLPVGGWPQDKKLKQIGLYNEAFIDHSIDAFAIFPIGEILGWSKEEVTVLVSQMRKALKEPRALPYFNV
;
A
#
# COMPACT_ATOMS: atom_id res chain seq x y z
N MET A 1 31.69 8.80 -10.14
CA MET A 1 31.45 7.87 -11.26
C MET A 1 30.06 7.27 -11.07
N PRO A 2 29.02 7.73 -11.78
CA PRO A 2 27.68 7.16 -11.66
C PRO A 2 27.56 5.92 -12.57
N TYR A 3 27.00 4.83 -12.02
CA TYR A 3 26.70 3.60 -12.74
C TYR A 3 25.32 3.70 -13.40
N ASN A 4 25.28 3.50 -14.72
CA ASN A 4 24.07 3.29 -15.52
C ASN A 4 23.57 1.85 -15.32
N TYR A 5 22.29 1.66 -15.00
CA TYR A 5 21.62 0.38 -15.16
C TYR A 5 20.90 0.39 -16.51
N ASP A 6 21.44 -0.37 -17.46
CA ASP A 6 20.79 -0.70 -18.73
C ASP A 6 19.69 -1.75 -18.48
N ASN A 7 18.47 -1.44 -18.88
CA ASN A 7 17.38 -2.40 -18.99
C ASN A 7 17.66 -3.29 -20.21
N SER A 8 17.91 -4.58 -19.98
CA SER A 8 17.93 -5.58 -21.04
C SER A 8 16.96 -6.72 -20.75
N ASP A 9 16.32 -7.13 -21.84
CA ASP A 9 15.07 -7.86 -21.97
C ASP A 9 15.04 -9.29 -21.39
N CYS A 10 13.85 -9.72 -20.96
CA CYS A 10 13.49 -11.13 -20.83
C CYS A 10 12.28 -11.42 -21.75
N PRO A 11 12.27 -12.51 -22.55
CA PRO A 11 11.35 -12.64 -23.68
C PRO A 11 9.94 -13.05 -23.22
N THR A 12 8.94 -12.22 -23.50
CA THR A 12 7.53 -12.49 -23.24
C THR A 12 6.79 -12.87 -24.53
N ASP A 13 7.08 -14.04 -25.09
CA ASP A 13 6.29 -14.63 -26.18
C ASP A 13 5.65 -15.93 -25.73
N SER A 14 4.61 -15.81 -24.89
CA SER A 14 3.41 -16.67 -24.87
C SER A 14 2.67 -16.42 -23.56
N LEU A 15 1.67 -15.54 -23.61
CA LEU A 15 0.44 -15.54 -22.79
C LEU A 15 -0.48 -14.35 -23.21
N ARG A 16 -0.47 -14.01 -24.50
CA ARG A 16 -1.56 -13.29 -25.15
C ARG A 16 -2.77 -14.22 -25.13
N ASP A 17 -3.71 -14.02 -24.21
CA ASP A 17 -5.16 -14.22 -24.49
C ASP A 17 -6.13 -13.99 -23.30
N LEU A 18 -5.79 -13.11 -22.34
CA LEU A 18 -6.82 -12.53 -21.45
C LEU A 18 -6.61 -11.01 -21.28
N THR A 19 -6.41 -10.30 -22.40
CA THR A 19 -6.42 -8.84 -22.45
C THR A 19 -7.82 -8.33 -22.79
N ALA A 20 -8.73 -8.35 -21.82
CA ALA A 20 -9.94 -7.54 -21.91
C ALA A 20 -9.60 -6.07 -21.57
N SER A 21 -9.17 -5.35 -22.61
CA SER A 21 -9.27 -3.89 -22.79
C SER A 21 -9.27 -2.99 -21.54
N ILE A 22 -8.11 -2.81 -20.91
CA ILE A 22 -7.78 -1.53 -20.29
C ILE A 22 -7.25 -0.65 -21.43
N THR A 23 -8.05 0.33 -21.87
CA THR A 23 -7.84 1.12 -23.08
C THR A 23 -6.51 1.87 -23.09
N SER A 24 -5.95 2.03 -24.30
CA SER A 24 -4.74 2.81 -24.64
C SER A 24 -4.78 4.28 -24.20
N SER A 25 -5.94 4.81 -23.80
CA SER A 25 -6.12 6.16 -23.27
C SER A 25 -5.41 6.41 -21.93
N ILE A 26 -4.97 5.36 -21.24
CA ILE A 26 -4.15 5.46 -20.02
C ILE A 26 -2.67 5.72 -20.35
N LEU A 27 -2.24 5.50 -21.60
CA LEU A 27 -0.84 5.63 -22.03
C LEU A 27 -0.42 7.05 -22.42
N GLU A 28 -1.32 8.04 -22.33
CA GLU A 28 -0.97 9.44 -22.62
C GLU A 28 -0.26 10.10 -21.44
N TYR A 29 0.94 10.62 -21.69
CA TYR A 29 1.70 11.41 -20.72
C TYR A 29 0.88 12.59 -20.18
N ARG A 30 0.46 12.53 -18.91
CA ARG A 30 -0.15 13.69 -18.25
C ARG A 30 0.90 14.74 -17.95
N HIS A 31 0.86 15.84 -18.70
CA HIS A 31 1.50 17.09 -18.32
C HIS A 31 0.53 17.87 -17.43
N ILE A 32 0.70 17.77 -16.10
CA ILE A 32 -0.06 18.63 -15.18
C ILE A 32 0.81 19.85 -14.90
N ASN A 33 0.36 21.03 -15.35
CA ASN A 33 1.06 22.31 -15.17
C ASN A 33 2.52 22.30 -15.65
N GLY A 34 2.81 21.62 -16.76
CA GLY A 34 4.15 21.59 -17.38
C GLY A 34 5.18 20.73 -16.64
N ARG A 35 4.80 20.00 -15.59
CA ARG A 35 5.68 19.02 -14.92
C ARG A 35 5.43 17.61 -15.44
N PRO A 36 6.48 16.88 -15.85
CA PRO A 36 6.36 15.46 -16.14
C PRO A 36 6.25 14.67 -14.83
N PHE A 37 5.28 13.77 -14.74
CA PHE A 37 5.16 12.80 -13.63
C PHE A 37 5.64 11.43 -14.10
N GLN A 38 6.41 10.73 -13.28
CA GLN A 38 6.86 9.36 -13.57
C GLN A 38 5.66 8.40 -13.47
N GLN A 39 5.32 7.75 -14.58
CA GLN A 39 4.20 6.80 -14.63
C GLN A 39 4.69 5.43 -14.14
N SER A 40 4.40 5.10 -12.88
CA SER A 40 4.39 3.72 -12.43
C SER A 40 2.97 3.20 -12.53
N LYS A 41 2.76 2.04 -13.19
CA LYS A 41 1.45 1.36 -13.22
C LYS A 41 0.91 1.15 -11.81
N THR A 42 1.80 0.92 -10.84
CA THR A 42 1.44 0.74 -9.43
C THR A 42 0.81 1.99 -8.83
N THR A 43 1.34 3.18 -9.12
CA THR A 43 0.80 4.46 -8.64
C THR A 43 -0.59 4.72 -9.22
N GLU A 44 -0.83 4.36 -10.47
CA GLU A 44 -2.14 4.53 -11.10
C GLU A 44 -3.20 3.59 -10.50
N TYR A 45 -2.84 2.33 -10.28
CA TYR A 45 -3.73 1.37 -9.63
C TYR A 45 -4.07 1.80 -8.21
N TRP A 46 -3.05 2.20 -7.43
CA TRP A 46 -3.22 2.75 -6.08
C TRP A 46 -4.14 3.96 -6.07
N TYR A 47 -3.84 4.97 -6.87
CA TYR A 47 -4.64 6.18 -6.95
C TYR A 47 -6.09 5.88 -7.34
N HIS A 48 -6.30 5.00 -8.32
CA HIS A 48 -7.64 4.69 -8.80
C HIS A 48 -8.47 3.94 -7.76
N TYR A 49 -7.94 2.90 -7.10
CA TYR A 49 -8.73 2.22 -6.08
C TYR A 49 -8.95 3.08 -4.84
N THR A 50 -8.02 4.00 -4.49
CA THR A 50 -8.20 4.93 -3.36
C THR A 50 -9.33 5.91 -3.64
N LEU A 51 -9.42 6.48 -4.85
CA LEU A 51 -10.58 7.29 -5.24
C LEU A 51 -11.89 6.53 -5.12
N LEU A 52 -11.92 5.28 -5.59
CA LEU A 52 -13.11 4.44 -5.44
C LEU A 52 -13.44 4.20 -3.95
N LEU A 53 -12.47 3.89 -3.10
CA LEU A 53 -12.67 3.74 -1.65
C LEU A 53 -13.25 5.00 -1.00
N PHE A 54 -12.88 6.18 -1.51
CA PHE A 54 -13.25 7.49 -0.98
C PHE A 54 -14.50 8.09 -1.62
N ASP A 55 -15.21 7.32 -2.46
CA ASP A 55 -16.38 7.82 -3.21
C ASP A 55 -16.03 9.02 -4.09
N ASP A 56 -14.92 8.91 -4.84
CA ASP A 56 -14.36 9.92 -5.74
C ASP A 56 -13.91 11.22 -5.07
N LYS A 57 -13.76 11.21 -3.74
CA LYS A 57 -13.16 12.32 -2.98
C LYS A 57 -11.65 12.22 -2.96
N LEU A 58 -10.98 13.36 -3.07
CA LEU A 58 -9.51 13.46 -3.00
C LEU A 58 -8.98 13.40 -1.55
N HIS A 59 -9.83 13.66 -0.58
CA HIS A 59 -9.52 13.67 0.85
C HIS A 59 -10.80 13.39 1.65
N LEU A 60 -10.64 12.93 2.88
CA LEU A 60 -11.73 12.75 3.84
C LEU A 60 -11.78 13.86 4.87
N ALA A 61 -10.65 14.55 5.10
CA ALA A 61 -10.59 15.73 5.94
C ALA A 61 -11.63 16.80 5.53
N PRO A 62 -12.36 17.42 6.48
CA PRO A 62 -13.43 18.37 6.19
C PRO A 62 -12.91 19.79 5.89
N ILE A 63 -12.01 19.93 4.91
CA ILE A 63 -11.27 21.17 4.59
C ILE A 63 -12.02 22.15 3.65
N GLY A 64 -13.31 21.94 3.40
CA GLY A 64 -14.12 22.79 2.53
C GLY A 64 -13.72 22.72 1.05
N LYS A 65 -14.16 23.68 0.24
CA LYS A 65 -13.96 23.67 -1.24
C LYS A 65 -12.68 24.37 -1.72
N ASN A 66 -12.10 25.25 -0.90
CA ASN A 66 -10.97 26.09 -1.29
C ASN A 66 -9.83 26.01 -0.25
N PRO A 67 -9.27 24.81 0.00
CA PRO A 67 -8.13 24.68 0.89
C PRO A 67 -6.94 25.48 0.34
N GLN A 68 -6.27 26.26 1.20
CA GLN A 68 -5.14 27.11 0.79
C GLN A 68 -3.79 26.41 0.95
N GLU A 69 -3.68 25.52 1.94
CA GLU A 69 -2.47 24.75 2.24
C GLU A 69 -2.91 23.33 2.64
N ILE A 70 -2.27 22.31 2.07
CA ILE A 70 -2.59 20.89 2.30
C ILE A 70 -1.31 20.17 2.67
N LEU A 71 -1.33 19.46 3.80
CA LEU A 71 -0.33 18.46 4.16
C LEU A 71 -1.03 17.09 4.15
N ASP A 72 -0.69 16.28 3.15
CA ASP A 72 -1.18 14.92 2.97
C ASP A 72 -0.01 13.95 3.22
N ILE A 73 -0.21 13.01 4.15
CA ILE A 73 0.78 11.99 4.52
C ILE A 73 0.19 10.65 4.11
N GLY A 74 0.71 10.07 3.03
CA GLY A 74 0.26 8.78 2.54
C GLY A 74 1.41 7.88 2.14
N THR A 75 1.37 6.63 2.56
CA THR A 75 2.24 5.58 2.05
C THR A 75 1.80 5.20 0.63
N GLY A 76 2.33 5.90 -0.38
CA GLY A 76 2.09 5.57 -1.79
C GLY A 76 2.55 4.14 -2.15
N THR A 77 3.81 3.97 -2.54
CA THR A 77 4.38 2.64 -2.86
C THR A 77 4.85 1.85 -1.63
N GLY A 78 4.45 2.24 -0.41
CA GLY A 78 4.84 1.61 0.85
C GLY A 78 6.31 1.77 1.29
N ILE A 79 7.18 2.33 0.45
CA ILE A 79 8.59 2.64 0.81
C ILE A 79 8.69 3.55 2.04
N TRP A 80 7.72 4.45 2.20
CA TRP A 80 7.66 5.40 3.32
C TRP A 80 7.46 4.72 4.69
N ALA A 81 6.73 3.61 4.77
CA ALA A 81 6.57 2.84 6.02
C ALA A 81 7.92 2.27 6.52
N ILE A 82 8.85 2.05 5.60
CA ILE A 82 10.22 1.56 5.87
C ILE A 82 11.17 2.73 6.18
N ALA A 83 10.78 3.97 5.85
CA ALA A 83 11.66 5.14 5.96
C ALA A 83 11.37 6.01 7.19
N ILE A 84 10.16 5.92 7.77
CA ILE A 84 9.80 6.70 8.96
C ILE A 84 10.28 5.96 10.22
N ASP A 85 11.29 6.52 10.85
CA ASP A 85 11.89 6.03 12.09
C ASP A 85 11.11 6.42 13.35
N ASP A 86 10.52 7.61 13.36
CA ASP A 86 9.76 8.13 14.50
C ASP A 86 8.45 8.79 14.06
N TRP A 87 7.36 8.01 14.14
CA TRP A 87 6.01 8.48 13.83
C TRP A 87 5.49 9.53 14.81
N LYS A 88 5.88 9.46 16.09
CA LYS A 88 5.48 10.47 17.08
C LYS A 88 6.11 11.82 16.74
N LYS A 89 7.38 11.82 16.35
CA LYS A 89 8.08 13.00 15.85
C LYS A 89 7.47 13.50 14.54
N LEU A 90 7.12 12.62 13.61
CA LEU A 90 6.44 13.01 12.37
C LEU A 90 5.14 13.77 12.66
N TYR A 91 4.26 13.22 13.49
CA TYR A 91 3.00 13.90 13.82
C TYR A 91 3.20 15.16 14.66
N SER A 92 4.19 15.18 15.56
CA SER A 92 4.57 16.40 16.29
C SER A 92 5.05 17.50 15.34
N GLN A 93 5.87 17.15 14.35
CA GLN A 93 6.31 18.08 13.32
C GLN A 93 5.12 18.54 12.46
N ALA A 94 4.27 17.63 12.01
CA ALA A 94 3.06 17.98 11.27
C ALA A 94 2.20 18.99 12.05
N PHE A 95 1.97 18.77 13.35
CA PHE A 95 1.23 19.69 14.21
C PHE A 95 1.83 21.10 14.23
N THR A 96 3.16 21.21 14.35
CA THR A 96 3.84 22.53 14.37
C THR A 96 3.83 23.27 13.03
N HIS A 97 3.57 22.57 11.91
CA HIS A 97 3.60 23.15 10.56
C HIS A 97 2.21 23.38 9.97
N VAL A 98 1.18 22.79 10.57
CA VAL A 98 -0.21 22.99 10.19
C VAL A 98 -0.73 24.25 10.90
N ARG A 99 -1.37 25.14 10.15
CA ARG A 99 -1.98 26.35 10.73
C ARG A 99 -3.08 25.98 11.73
N PRO A 100 -3.36 26.81 12.74
CA PRO A 100 -4.52 26.60 13.61
C PRO A 100 -5.81 26.41 12.80
N GLY A 101 -6.54 25.32 13.06
CA GLY A 101 -7.75 24.92 12.32
C GLY A 101 -7.49 24.11 11.03
N GLY A 102 -6.23 23.85 10.68
CA GLY A 102 -5.85 22.97 9.58
C GLY A 102 -5.97 21.48 9.95
N TRP A 103 -5.94 20.63 8.94
CA TRP A 103 -6.11 19.18 9.06
C TRP A 103 -4.88 18.43 8.54
N VAL A 104 -4.64 17.26 9.12
CA VAL A 104 -3.70 16.25 8.62
C VAL A 104 -4.48 14.99 8.32
N GLU A 105 -4.24 14.41 7.16
CA GLU A 105 -4.75 13.09 6.78
C GLU A 105 -3.58 12.11 6.73
N SER A 106 -3.80 10.89 7.22
CA SER A 106 -2.83 9.80 7.26
C SER A 106 -3.53 8.53 6.78
N LEU A 107 -3.05 7.96 5.67
CA LEU A 107 -3.61 6.76 5.05
C LEU A 107 -2.54 5.67 5.03
N GLU A 108 -2.77 4.59 5.77
CA GLU A 108 -1.80 3.52 5.98
C GLU A 108 -2.44 2.15 5.79
N ILE A 109 -1.73 1.26 5.10
CA ILE A 109 -2.17 -0.13 4.86
C ILE A 109 -1.47 -1.04 5.87
N ASP A 110 -2.23 -1.93 6.51
CA ASP A 110 -1.66 -2.99 7.34
C ASP A 110 -0.96 -4.04 6.45
N ILE A 111 0.27 -4.41 6.81
CA ILE A 111 1.07 -5.40 6.06
C ILE A 111 0.49 -6.82 6.12
N GLU A 112 -0.38 -7.11 7.10
CA GLU A 112 -1.03 -8.41 7.19
C GLU A 112 -2.16 -8.55 6.18
N THR A 113 -2.03 -9.59 5.35
CA THR A 113 -3.14 -10.07 4.55
C THR A 113 -4.06 -10.93 5.41
N HIS A 114 -5.34 -10.59 5.42
CA HIS A 114 -6.42 -11.37 6.01
C HIS A 114 -7.21 -12.12 4.96
N SER A 115 -8.07 -13.03 5.40
CA SER A 115 -8.94 -13.85 4.56
C SER A 115 -10.38 -13.84 5.06
N GLU A 116 -11.34 -13.68 4.15
CA GLU A 116 -12.75 -13.96 4.49
C GLU A 116 -13.06 -15.47 4.59
N ASN A 117 -12.14 -16.34 4.18
CA ASN A 117 -12.26 -17.77 4.36
C ASN A 117 -11.76 -18.16 5.78
N PRO A 118 -12.64 -18.61 6.69
CA PRO A 118 -12.25 -18.90 8.07
C PRO A 118 -11.23 -20.02 8.21
N LYS A 119 -11.08 -20.90 7.20
CA LYS A 119 -10.05 -21.94 7.21
C LYS A 119 -8.67 -21.38 6.95
N VAL A 120 -8.56 -20.43 6.02
CA VAL A 120 -7.31 -19.75 5.69
C VAL A 120 -6.93 -18.77 6.80
N GLU A 121 -7.90 -18.00 7.31
CA GLU A 121 -7.65 -17.00 8.36
C GLU A 121 -7.09 -17.63 9.66
N LYS A 122 -7.57 -18.82 10.03
CA LYS A 122 -7.14 -19.53 11.24
C LYS A 122 -5.88 -20.39 11.07
N GLU A 123 -5.38 -20.52 9.85
CA GLU A 123 -4.22 -21.36 9.57
C GLU A 123 -2.92 -20.59 9.87
N GLU A 124 -2.34 -20.82 11.04
CA GLU A 124 -1.10 -20.14 11.50
C GLU A 124 0.12 -20.37 10.61
N SER A 125 0.15 -21.48 9.85
CA SER A 125 1.18 -21.82 8.88
C SER A 125 0.99 -21.15 7.52
N HIS A 126 -0.16 -20.51 7.28
CA HIS A 126 -0.48 -19.92 6.00
C HIS A 126 0.51 -18.79 5.65
N ILE A 127 0.82 -18.65 4.36
CA ILE A 127 1.81 -17.69 3.88
C ILE A 127 1.48 -16.25 4.28
N PHE A 128 0.20 -15.90 4.41
CA PHE A 128 -0.25 -14.59 4.89
C PHE A 128 0.27 -14.27 6.30
N LYS A 129 0.18 -15.24 7.22
CA LYS A 129 0.67 -15.09 8.60
C LYS A 129 2.20 -15.10 8.65
N LYS A 130 2.84 -15.97 7.86
CA LYS A 130 4.31 -16.01 7.73
C LYS A 130 4.86 -14.68 7.20
N TRP A 131 4.25 -14.13 6.16
CA TRP A 131 4.62 -12.85 5.55
C TRP A 131 4.62 -11.75 6.61
N CYS A 132 3.49 -11.49 7.27
CA CYS A 132 3.38 -10.50 8.33
C CYS A 132 4.44 -10.66 9.44
N LYS A 133 4.65 -11.89 9.94
CA LYS A 133 5.64 -12.18 10.99
C LYS A 133 7.06 -11.77 10.59
N LEU A 134 7.44 -11.94 9.32
CA LEU A 134 8.76 -11.52 8.81
C LEU A 134 8.92 -10.00 8.82
N PHE A 135 7.91 -9.23 8.41
CA PHE A 135 7.98 -7.76 8.44
C PHE A 135 8.06 -7.22 9.88
N PHE A 136 7.38 -7.85 10.84
CA PHE A 136 7.52 -7.49 12.26
C PHE A 136 8.88 -7.87 12.84
N GLU A 137 9.51 -8.92 12.32
CA GLU A 137 10.90 -9.21 12.63
C GLU A 137 11.84 -8.13 12.07
N CYS A 138 11.61 -7.64 10.84
CA CYS A 138 12.35 -6.51 10.29
C CYS A 138 12.25 -5.30 11.22
N GLY A 139 11.03 -4.95 11.66
CA GLY A 139 10.79 -3.85 12.59
C GLY A 139 11.54 -3.99 13.91
N ARG A 140 11.53 -5.19 14.50
CA ARG A 140 12.28 -5.46 15.73
C ARG A 140 13.79 -5.32 15.54
N LYS A 141 14.32 -5.66 14.36
CA LYS A 141 15.76 -5.56 14.08
C LYS A 141 16.22 -4.14 13.79
N THR A 142 15.38 -3.32 13.16
CA THR A 142 15.72 -1.94 12.80
C THR A 142 15.25 -0.90 13.82
N GLY A 143 14.31 -1.25 14.70
CA GLY A 143 13.62 -0.31 15.59
C GLY A 143 12.49 0.46 14.90
N LEU A 144 12.21 0.18 13.62
CA LEU A 144 11.13 0.82 12.86
C LEU A 144 9.78 0.16 13.16
N THR A 145 8.72 0.94 13.26
CA THR A 145 7.36 0.39 13.44
C THR A 145 6.73 0.01 12.09
N TRP A 146 6.26 -1.24 12.02
CA TRP A 146 5.48 -1.78 10.89
C TRP A 146 4.00 -1.94 11.24
N GLU A 147 3.62 -1.41 12.39
CA GLU A 147 2.30 -1.61 12.99
C GLU A 147 1.53 -0.29 13.10
N ILE A 148 1.95 0.76 12.37
CA ILE A 148 1.33 2.09 12.46
C ILE A 148 -0.18 2.05 12.17
N ALA A 149 -0.61 1.20 11.22
CA ALA A 149 -2.03 1.02 10.87
C ALA A 149 -2.86 0.27 11.94
N ARG A 150 -2.24 -0.21 13.03
CA ARG A 150 -2.89 -1.08 14.02
C ARG A 150 -3.17 -0.38 15.35
N ASP A 151 -4.14 -0.93 16.08
CA ASP A 151 -4.42 -0.65 17.50
C ASP A 151 -4.65 0.83 17.83
N GLY A 152 -5.08 1.64 16.84
CA GLY A 152 -5.32 3.06 17.03
C GLY A 152 -4.05 3.91 17.20
N ARG A 153 -2.85 3.38 16.89
CA ARG A 153 -1.56 4.09 17.09
C ARG A 153 -1.51 5.45 16.40
N GLN A 154 -2.03 5.57 15.16
CA GLN A 154 -2.09 6.87 14.47
C GLN A 154 -2.89 7.90 15.26
N GLU A 155 -4.07 7.53 15.74
CA GLU A 155 -4.93 8.42 16.52
C GLU A 155 -4.28 8.79 17.85
N GLU A 156 -3.68 7.82 18.54
CA GLU A 156 -2.92 8.04 19.79
C GLU A 156 -1.78 9.05 19.56
N TYR A 157 -0.95 8.84 18.53
CA TYR A 157 0.21 9.69 18.28
C TYR A 157 -0.18 11.09 17.81
N MET A 158 -1.24 11.23 17.01
CA MET A 158 -1.79 12.53 16.64
C MET A 158 -2.37 13.26 17.85
N ARG A 159 -3.04 12.54 18.77
CA ARG A 159 -3.54 13.12 20.02
C ARG A 159 -2.40 13.63 20.90
N GLU A 160 -1.35 12.84 21.06
CA GLU A 160 -0.15 13.24 21.81
C GLU A 160 0.54 14.47 21.19
N ALA A 161 0.54 14.59 19.86
CA ALA A 161 1.09 15.73 19.16
C ALA A 161 0.29 17.04 19.38
N GLY A 162 -0.98 16.94 19.77
CA GLY A 162 -1.84 18.09 20.09
C GLY A 162 -3.08 18.25 19.19
N PHE A 163 -3.33 17.33 18.25
CA PHE A 163 -4.56 17.34 17.46
C PHE A 163 -5.78 16.94 18.32
N THR A 164 -6.92 17.60 18.09
CA THR A 164 -8.12 17.47 18.94
C THR A 164 -9.30 16.79 18.25
N ASP A 165 -9.58 17.16 16.99
CA ASP A 165 -10.71 16.65 16.20
C ASP A 165 -10.28 15.42 15.38
N LEU A 166 -10.12 14.29 16.06
CA LEU A 166 -9.60 13.06 15.46
C LEU A 166 -10.73 12.18 14.90
N PHE A 167 -10.55 11.71 13.67
CA PHE A 167 -11.45 10.79 12.98
C PHE A 167 -10.64 9.64 12.40
N SER A 168 -11.04 8.41 12.70
CA SER A 168 -10.48 7.19 12.13
C SER A 168 -11.56 6.44 11.35
N LYS A 169 -11.17 5.91 10.20
CA LYS A 169 -12.02 5.04 9.37
C LYS A 169 -11.16 3.93 8.82
N SER A 170 -11.69 2.71 8.84
CA SER A 170 -11.03 1.55 8.25
C SER A 170 -11.90 0.93 7.17
N TRP A 171 -11.25 0.42 6.13
CA TRP A 171 -11.85 -0.32 5.03
C TRP A 171 -11.25 -1.71 4.94
N LYS A 172 -12.11 -2.65 4.55
CA LYS A 172 -11.66 -3.93 4.01
C LYS A 172 -11.28 -3.70 2.55
N LEU A 173 -9.98 -3.71 2.24
CA LEU A 173 -9.45 -3.58 0.89
C LEU A 173 -9.25 -4.97 0.27
N PRO A 174 -10.18 -5.47 -0.56
CA PRO A 174 -10.06 -6.79 -1.17
C PRO A 174 -8.84 -6.89 -2.08
N VAL A 175 -8.33 -8.12 -2.25
CA VAL A 175 -7.37 -8.48 -3.28
C VAL A 175 -8.04 -9.46 -4.23
N GLY A 176 -8.26 -9.03 -5.47
CA GLY A 176 -8.89 -9.80 -6.53
C GLY A 176 -10.41 -9.61 -6.63
N GLY A 177 -10.99 -10.24 -7.66
CA GLY A 177 -12.38 -10.03 -8.06
C GLY A 177 -13.42 -10.86 -7.32
N TRP A 178 -13.13 -11.34 -6.10
CA TRP A 178 -14.00 -12.20 -5.31
C TRP A 178 -15.24 -11.54 -4.67
N PRO A 179 -15.26 -10.22 -4.36
CA PRO A 179 -16.45 -9.59 -3.79
C PRO A 179 -17.65 -9.66 -4.75
N GLN A 180 -18.86 -9.81 -4.19
CA GLN A 180 -20.10 -9.76 -4.98
C GLN A 180 -20.52 -8.31 -5.31
N ASP A 181 -20.22 -7.37 -4.41
CA ASP A 181 -20.45 -5.95 -4.65
C ASP A 181 -19.59 -5.46 -5.83
N LYS A 182 -20.23 -4.78 -6.79
CA LYS A 182 -19.57 -4.36 -8.03
C LYS A 182 -18.42 -3.38 -7.80
N LYS A 183 -18.58 -2.47 -6.85
CA LYS A 183 -17.59 -1.45 -6.51
C LYS A 183 -16.39 -2.10 -5.81
N LEU A 184 -16.64 -2.94 -4.81
CA LEU A 184 -15.58 -3.69 -4.10
C LEU A 184 -14.85 -4.65 -5.04
N LYS A 185 -15.56 -5.28 -5.98
CA LYS A 185 -14.94 -6.12 -7.01
C LYS A 185 -13.98 -5.33 -7.88
N GLN A 186 -14.38 -4.14 -8.34
CA GLN A 186 -13.52 -3.26 -9.13
C GLN A 186 -12.30 -2.82 -8.31
N ILE A 187 -12.50 -2.36 -7.08
CA ILE A 187 -11.43 -2.02 -6.14
C ILE A 187 -10.45 -3.19 -5.99
N GLY A 188 -10.96 -4.41 -5.78
CA GLY A 188 -10.15 -5.61 -5.59
C GLY A 188 -9.29 -5.98 -6.78
N LEU A 189 -9.80 -5.80 -8.01
CA LEU A 189 -9.03 -6.03 -9.23
C LEU A 189 -7.90 -5.01 -9.41
N TYR A 190 -8.13 -3.73 -9.09
CA TYR A 190 -7.07 -2.73 -9.11
C TYR A 190 -6.02 -2.98 -8.03
N ASN A 191 -6.45 -3.36 -6.83
CA ASN A 191 -5.53 -3.69 -5.76
C ASN A 191 -4.70 -4.95 -6.07
N GLU A 192 -5.30 -5.98 -6.66
CA GLU A 192 -4.56 -7.15 -7.17
C GLU A 192 -3.48 -6.73 -8.17
N ALA A 193 -3.82 -5.87 -9.14
CA ALA A 193 -2.85 -5.36 -10.10
C ALA A 193 -1.74 -4.54 -9.44
N PHE A 194 -2.06 -3.71 -8.44
CA PHE A 194 -1.09 -2.97 -7.63
C PHE A 194 -0.09 -3.92 -6.95
N ILE A 195 -0.59 -4.96 -6.27
CA ILE A 195 0.25 -5.90 -5.53
C ILE A 195 1.10 -6.74 -6.46
N ASP A 196 0.54 -7.27 -7.55
CA ASP A 196 1.26 -8.16 -8.48
C ASP A 196 2.49 -7.47 -9.08
N HIS A 197 2.41 -6.15 -9.30
CA HIS A 197 3.51 -5.32 -9.81
C HIS A 197 4.46 -4.78 -8.71
N SER A 198 4.10 -4.86 -7.42
CA SER A 198 4.88 -4.26 -6.32
C SER A 198 5.49 -5.29 -5.36
N ILE A 199 4.98 -6.52 -5.34
CA ILE A 199 5.27 -7.49 -4.28
C ILE A 199 6.74 -7.89 -4.17
N ASP A 200 7.49 -7.93 -5.28
CA ASP A 200 8.93 -8.19 -5.23
C ASP A 200 9.66 -7.07 -4.47
N ALA A 201 9.34 -5.82 -4.78
CA ALA A 201 9.96 -4.65 -4.14
C ALA A 201 9.68 -4.60 -2.64
N PHE A 202 8.50 -5.04 -2.21
CA PHE A 202 8.15 -5.14 -0.79
C PHE A 202 8.98 -6.18 -0.03
N ALA A 203 9.43 -7.25 -0.68
CA ALA A 203 10.16 -8.32 -0.01
C ALA A 203 11.69 -8.19 -0.12
N ILE A 204 12.21 -7.72 -1.26
CA ILE A 204 13.65 -7.72 -1.56
C ILE A 204 14.46 -6.99 -0.50
N PHE A 205 14.13 -5.73 -0.21
CA PHE A 205 14.90 -4.96 0.75
C PHE A 205 14.67 -5.43 2.20
N PRO A 206 13.42 -5.56 2.69
CA PRO A 206 13.22 -5.95 4.09
C PRO A 206 13.73 -7.37 4.39
N ILE A 207 13.43 -8.34 3.53
CA ILE A 207 13.74 -9.74 3.84
C ILE A 207 15.17 -10.08 3.39
N GLY A 208 15.59 -9.58 2.23
CA GLY A 208 16.95 -9.79 1.73
C GLY A 208 18.00 -9.04 2.54
N GLU A 209 17.86 -7.73 2.69
CA GLU A 209 18.90 -6.90 3.33
C GLU A 209 18.76 -6.85 4.85
N ILE A 210 17.54 -6.65 5.39
CA ILE A 210 17.36 -6.56 6.86
C ILE A 210 17.47 -7.93 7.50
N LEU A 211 16.77 -8.96 7.01
CA LEU A 211 16.82 -10.30 7.60
C LEU A 211 17.98 -11.17 7.09
N GLY A 212 18.64 -10.78 6.00
CA GLY A 212 19.80 -11.48 5.47
C GLY A 212 19.46 -12.76 4.67
N TRP A 213 18.24 -12.87 4.14
CA TRP A 213 17.85 -14.00 3.30
C TRP A 213 18.52 -13.91 1.93
N SER A 214 18.79 -15.07 1.32
CA SER A 214 19.25 -15.12 -0.06
C SER A 214 18.17 -14.65 -1.04
N LYS A 215 18.59 -14.20 -2.22
CA LYS A 215 17.67 -13.78 -3.29
C LYS A 215 16.73 -14.92 -3.70
N GLU A 216 17.24 -16.15 -3.70
CA GLU A 216 16.50 -17.36 -4.02
C GLU A 216 15.38 -17.60 -2.99
N GLU A 217 15.68 -17.48 -1.69
CA GLU A 217 14.69 -17.62 -0.62
C GLU A 217 13.60 -16.54 -0.68
N VAL A 218 13.99 -15.28 -0.93
CA VAL A 218 13.01 -14.19 -1.12
C VAL A 218 12.12 -14.46 -2.34
N THR A 219 12.70 -14.93 -3.45
CA THR A 219 11.94 -15.24 -4.67
C THR A 219 10.92 -16.35 -4.42
N VAL A 220 11.30 -17.39 -3.66
CA VAL A 220 10.39 -18.47 -3.25
C VAL A 220 9.26 -17.93 -2.38
N LEU A 221 9.56 -17.07 -1.41
CA LEU A 221 8.56 -16.46 -0.54
C LEU A 221 7.55 -15.62 -1.35
N VAL A 222 8.02 -14.76 -2.24
CA VAL A 222 7.16 -13.93 -3.10
C VAL A 222 6.29 -14.80 -4.01
N SER A 223 6.86 -15.88 -4.58
CA SER A 223 6.10 -16.83 -5.41
C SER A 223 4.98 -17.52 -4.62
N GLN A 224 5.24 -17.95 -3.38
CA GLN A 224 4.24 -18.51 -2.49
C GLN A 224 3.13 -17.49 -2.17
N MET A 225 3.49 -16.24 -1.89
CA MET A 225 2.55 -15.18 -1.58
C MET A 225 1.66 -14.85 -2.80
N ARG A 226 2.26 -14.68 -3.99
CA ARG A 226 1.53 -14.48 -5.26
C ARG A 226 0.52 -15.60 -5.50
N LYS A 227 0.94 -16.85 -5.32
CA LYS A 227 0.05 -18.01 -5.50
C LYS A 227 -1.13 -17.98 -4.55
N ALA A 228 -0.91 -17.64 -3.28
CA ALA A 228 -1.98 -17.57 -2.29
C ALA A 228 -2.94 -16.39 -2.53
N LEU A 229 -2.44 -15.23 -2.96
CA LEU A 229 -3.28 -14.08 -3.31
C LEU A 229 -4.22 -14.36 -4.49
N LYS A 230 -3.77 -15.19 -5.44
CA LYS A 230 -4.54 -15.59 -6.63
C LYS A 230 -5.41 -16.83 -6.41
N GLU A 231 -5.37 -17.46 -5.24
CA GLU A 231 -6.20 -18.64 -4.92
C GLU A 231 -7.66 -18.20 -4.75
N PRO A 232 -8.60 -18.68 -5.59
CA PRO A 232 -9.99 -18.22 -5.57
C PRO A 232 -10.70 -18.42 -4.22
N ARG A 233 -10.29 -19.43 -3.45
CA ARG A 233 -10.87 -19.72 -2.12
C ARG A 233 -10.17 -18.97 -0.99
N ALA A 234 -9.07 -18.26 -1.24
CA ALA A 234 -8.36 -17.53 -0.20
C ALA A 234 -9.07 -16.24 0.22
N LEU A 235 -9.94 -15.68 -0.63
CA LEU A 235 -10.71 -14.45 -0.35
C LEU A 235 -9.89 -13.35 0.37
N PRO A 236 -8.72 -12.95 -0.16
CA PRO A 236 -7.78 -12.11 0.57
C PRO A 236 -8.21 -10.63 0.64
N TYR A 237 -7.83 -9.96 1.72
CA TYR A 237 -7.98 -8.52 1.91
C TYR A 237 -6.91 -7.92 2.83
N PHE A 238 -6.72 -6.61 2.76
CA PHE A 238 -5.96 -5.80 3.73
C PHE A 238 -6.89 -4.90 4.54
N ASN A 239 -6.47 -4.51 5.74
CA ASN A 239 -7.07 -3.39 6.44
C ASN A 239 -6.33 -2.10 6.03
N VAL A 240 -7.10 -1.07 5.70
CA VAL A 240 -6.63 0.28 5.34
C VAL A 240 -7.43 1.28 6.15
#